data_AF-A0A1H7A3P0-F1
#
_entry.id   AF-A0A1H7A3P0-F1
#
_cell.length_a   1.000
_cell.length_b   1.000
_cell.length_c   1.000
_cell.angle_alpha   90.00
_cell.angle_beta   90.00
_cell.angle_gamma   90.00
#
_symmetry.space_group_name_H-M   'P 1'
#
loop_
_entity.id
_entity.type
_entity.pdbx_description
1 polymer ?
#
loop_
_entity_poly.entity_id
_entity_poly.type
_entity_poly.pdbx_seq_one_letter_code
_entity_poly.pdbx_strand_id
1 'polypeptide(L)'
;MTIDLRRAAACLSATAALTFALAGCAADDPPQAAATETPPVAASSTPAPSANDAATSHVVDGIAEPAADQAAALAAYVAIGQEQIPTLMELAPGIYSEITIRGEGDNTLVFEYTYADQVDADVAAAGIDVMASTFQEMTASVIIPEMLTYGITADPQVAYTYLNADGSLIWSQAFGEE
;
A
#
# COMPACT_ATOMS: atom_id res chain seq x y z
N MET A 1 28.99 21.93 -28.24
CA MET A 1 27.74 22.54 -28.76
C MET A 1 27.04 23.17 -27.58
N THR A 2 27.32 24.44 -27.37
CA THR A 2 26.84 25.29 -26.27
C THR A 2 25.60 26.03 -26.74
N ILE A 3 24.50 25.95 -25.99
CA ILE A 3 23.37 26.88 -26.16
C ILE A 3 23.10 27.52 -24.79
N ASP A 4 23.29 28.83 -24.81
CA ASP A 4 23.16 29.79 -23.73
C ASP A 4 21.73 29.94 -23.19
N LEU A 5 21.72 30.23 -21.90
CA LEU A 5 20.67 30.80 -21.06
C LEU A 5 20.16 32.15 -21.60
N ARG A 6 18.84 32.44 -21.54
CA ARG A 6 18.30 33.80 -21.32
C ARG A 6 16.78 33.84 -21.00
N ARG A 7 16.50 34.26 -19.75
CA ARG A 7 15.50 35.25 -19.27
C ARG A 7 14.09 35.27 -19.87
N ALA A 8 13.08 35.23 -19.00
CA ALA A 8 12.31 36.43 -18.61
C ALA A 8 11.32 36.14 -17.46
N ALA A 9 11.17 37.13 -16.57
CA ALA A 9 10.28 37.17 -15.41
C ALA A 9 8.87 37.70 -15.77
N ALA A 10 7.86 37.38 -14.96
CA ALA A 10 6.79 38.32 -14.56
C ALA A 10 5.88 37.72 -13.47
N CYS A 11 5.71 38.51 -12.40
CA CYS A 11 4.75 38.34 -11.31
C CYS A 11 3.29 38.30 -11.77
N LEU A 12 2.41 37.62 -11.01
CA LEU A 12 1.14 38.24 -10.59
C LEU A 12 0.61 37.58 -9.30
N SER A 13 0.64 38.35 -8.22
CA SER A 13 0.06 38.02 -6.93
C SER A 13 -1.46 38.18 -6.98
N ALA A 14 -2.22 37.18 -6.52
CA ALA A 14 -3.65 37.32 -6.28
C ALA A 14 -3.95 36.94 -4.82
N THR A 15 -4.12 37.97 -3.99
CA THR A 15 -4.53 37.88 -2.59
C THR A 15 -6.04 37.62 -2.52
N ALA A 16 -6.45 36.41 -2.15
CA ALA A 16 -7.84 36.11 -1.81
C ALA A 16 -8.05 36.27 -0.30
N ALA A 17 -8.88 37.25 0.08
CA ALA A 17 -9.28 37.47 1.46
C ALA A 17 -10.33 36.41 1.88
N LEU A 18 -9.98 35.56 2.85
CA LEU A 18 -10.95 34.71 3.55
C LEU A 18 -11.56 35.48 4.72
N THR A 19 -12.85 35.82 4.62
CA THR A 19 -13.69 36.19 5.77
C THR A 19 -14.39 34.93 6.29
N PHE A 20 -13.90 34.37 7.39
CA PHE A 20 -14.61 33.37 8.19
C PHE A 20 -15.59 34.07 9.14
N ALA A 21 -16.88 33.88 8.91
CA ALA A 21 -17.92 34.20 9.89
C ALA A 21 -18.19 32.96 10.76
N LEU A 22 -17.63 32.93 11.96
CA LEU A 22 -17.97 31.98 13.01
C LEU A 22 -19.31 32.40 13.64
N ALA A 23 -20.41 31.86 13.13
CA ALA A 23 -21.66 31.81 13.88
C ALA A 23 -21.60 30.61 14.82
N GLY A 24 -21.34 30.88 16.10
CA GLY A 24 -21.47 29.91 17.17
C GLY A 24 -22.94 29.61 17.45
N CYS A 25 -23.29 28.32 17.51
CA CYS A 25 -24.44 27.86 18.29
C CYS A 25 -23.91 27.14 19.52
N ALA A 26 -24.17 27.78 20.66
CA ALA A 26 -24.01 27.22 21.98
C ALA A 26 -25.27 26.45 22.39
N ALA A 27 -25.00 25.33 23.09
CA ALA A 27 -25.75 24.74 24.20
C ALA A 27 -27.13 24.07 24.01
N ASP A 28 -27.35 23.15 24.96
CA ASP A 28 -28.56 22.44 25.43
C ASP A 28 -28.94 21.14 24.73
N ASP A 29 -29.22 20.00 25.39
CA ASP A 29 -29.10 19.46 26.77
C ASP A 29 -29.51 17.97 26.60
N PRO A 30 -29.02 16.99 27.40
CA PRO A 30 -29.35 15.58 27.19
C PRO A 30 -30.68 15.17 27.86
N PRO A 31 -31.35 14.14 27.32
CA PRO A 31 -32.00 13.18 28.21
C PRO A 31 -31.66 11.72 27.87
N GLN A 32 -31.18 11.09 28.93
CA GLN A 32 -31.19 9.65 29.21
C GLN A 32 -32.59 9.04 29.02
N ALA A 33 -32.71 8.00 28.21
CA ALA A 33 -33.67 6.92 28.43
C ALA A 33 -33.24 5.64 27.70
N ALA A 34 -33.30 4.55 28.45
CA ALA A 34 -32.92 3.19 28.09
C ALA A 34 -33.72 2.61 26.92
N ALA A 35 -33.08 1.73 26.13
CA ALA A 35 -33.63 0.43 25.74
C ALA A 35 -32.56 -0.44 25.10
N THR A 36 -32.12 -1.43 25.85
CA THR A 36 -31.49 -2.66 25.37
C THR A 36 -32.49 -3.40 24.48
N GLU A 37 -32.19 -3.63 23.20
CA GLU A 37 -32.83 -4.72 22.45
C GLU A 37 -31.79 -5.45 21.59
N THR A 38 -31.34 -6.56 22.17
CA THR A 38 -30.60 -7.66 21.56
C THR A 38 -31.43 -8.28 20.43
N PRO A 39 -30.92 -8.39 19.19
CA PRO A 39 -31.60 -9.19 18.17
C PRO A 39 -31.49 -10.69 18.52
N PRO A 40 -32.56 -11.49 18.30
CA PRO A 40 -32.63 -12.88 18.72
C PRO A 40 -31.70 -13.80 17.92
N VAL A 41 -31.04 -14.70 18.65
CA VAL A 41 -30.29 -15.86 18.17
C VAL A 41 -31.27 -16.83 17.52
N ALA A 42 -31.24 -16.93 16.18
CA ALA A 42 -31.91 -17.99 15.45
C ALA A 42 -30.96 -19.19 15.35
N ALA A 43 -31.15 -20.14 16.27
CA ALA A 43 -30.56 -21.47 16.19
C ALA A 43 -31.20 -22.24 15.00
N SER A 44 -30.39 -22.56 13.99
CA SER A 44 -30.72 -23.60 13.01
C SER A 44 -29.80 -24.79 13.26
N SER A 45 -30.35 -25.80 13.93
CA SER A 45 -29.76 -27.12 14.06
C SER A 45 -30.19 -27.96 12.85
N THR A 46 -29.25 -28.52 12.09
CA THR A 46 -29.47 -29.67 11.18
C THR A 46 -28.12 -30.38 10.95
N PRO A 47 -28.07 -31.73 10.88
CA PRO A 47 -27.02 -32.54 11.50
C PRO A 47 -25.83 -32.91 10.59
N ALA A 48 -24.81 -33.45 11.25
CA ALA A 48 -23.55 -34.00 10.74
C ALA A 48 -23.70 -35.11 9.67
N PRO A 49 -22.59 -35.37 8.95
CA PRO A 49 -22.15 -36.74 8.73
C PRO A 49 -20.80 -37.01 9.42
N SER A 50 -20.76 -38.16 10.10
CA SER A 50 -19.57 -38.80 10.66
C SER A 50 -18.55 -39.21 9.61
N ALA A 51 -17.28 -39.13 10.02
CA ALA A 51 -16.17 -40.09 9.85
C ALA A 51 -16.05 -40.84 8.52
N ASN A 52 -14.88 -40.79 7.88
CA ASN A 52 -13.83 -41.78 8.15
C ASN A 52 -12.53 -41.48 7.38
N ASP A 53 -11.40 -41.85 8.00
CA ASP A 53 -10.15 -42.32 7.39
C ASP A 53 -9.72 -41.81 6.01
N ALA A 54 -8.57 -41.13 5.96
CA ALA A 54 -7.32 -41.84 5.67
C ALA A 54 -6.17 -40.83 5.57
N ALA A 55 -5.16 -41.07 6.40
CA ALA A 55 -3.83 -40.56 6.19
C ALA A 55 -3.37 -40.88 4.76
N THR A 56 -3.14 -39.85 3.96
CA THR A 56 -2.14 -39.91 2.89
C THR A 56 -1.11 -38.85 3.20
N SER A 57 -0.15 -39.23 4.04
CA SER A 57 1.12 -38.55 4.13
C SER A 57 1.86 -38.88 2.83
N HIS A 58 1.58 -38.11 1.77
CA HIS A 58 2.47 -38.10 0.63
C HIS A 58 3.63 -37.18 1.03
N VAL A 59 4.64 -37.78 1.65
CA VAL A 59 5.97 -37.20 1.66
C VAL A 59 6.40 -37.19 0.20
N VAL A 60 6.24 -36.04 -0.46
CA VAL A 60 7.05 -35.72 -1.63
C VAL A 60 8.42 -35.40 -1.07
N ASP A 61 9.26 -36.43 -1.06
CA ASP A 61 10.70 -36.29 -0.99
C ASP A 61 11.12 -35.69 -2.35
N GLY A 62 11.15 -34.36 -2.39
CA GLY A 62 11.42 -33.54 -3.57
C GLY A 62 12.44 -32.48 -3.21
N ILE A 63 13.70 -32.90 -3.31
CA ILE A 63 14.90 -32.12 -3.04
C ILE A 63 15.00 -30.99 -4.06
N ALA A 64 14.86 -29.75 -3.55
CA ALA A 64 15.30 -28.48 -4.13
C ALA A 64 14.86 -28.10 -5.56
N GLU A 65 13.76 -27.34 -5.69
CA GLU A 65 13.67 -26.21 -6.65
C GLU A 65 12.96 -24.96 -6.06
N PRO A 66 13.37 -24.42 -4.90
CA PRO A 66 12.63 -23.34 -4.23
C PRO A 66 12.95 -21.94 -4.76
N ALA A 67 13.61 -21.76 -5.91
CA ALA A 67 13.99 -20.43 -6.43
C ALA A 67 13.44 -20.15 -7.83
N ALA A 68 13.50 -21.13 -8.74
CA ALA A 68 12.93 -20.99 -10.09
C ALA A 68 11.41 -20.79 -10.08
N ASP A 69 10.72 -21.39 -9.10
CA ASP A 69 9.27 -21.20 -8.91
C ASP A 69 8.93 -19.86 -8.22
N GLN A 70 9.81 -19.33 -7.36
CA GLN A 70 9.54 -18.08 -6.62
C GLN A 70 9.57 -16.86 -7.53
N ALA A 71 10.61 -16.74 -8.37
CA ALA A 71 10.72 -15.62 -9.30
C ALA A 71 9.56 -15.59 -10.31
N ALA A 72 9.11 -16.77 -10.76
CA ALA A 72 7.94 -16.88 -11.63
C ALA A 72 6.65 -16.50 -10.89
N ALA A 73 6.48 -16.95 -9.64
CA ALA A 73 5.35 -16.56 -8.79
C ALA A 73 5.32 -15.04 -8.53
N LEU A 74 6.47 -14.44 -8.20
CA LEU A 74 6.62 -13.00 -8.01
C LEU A 74 6.29 -12.23 -9.29
N ALA A 75 6.79 -12.67 -10.45
CA ALA A 75 6.47 -12.04 -11.72
C ALA A 75 4.96 -12.10 -12.04
N ALA A 76 4.29 -13.23 -11.73
CA ALA A 76 2.84 -13.35 -11.88
C ALA A 76 2.09 -12.40 -10.93
N TYR A 77 2.53 -12.30 -9.67
CA TYR A 77 1.91 -11.40 -8.69
C TYR A 77 2.11 -9.92 -9.05
N VAL A 78 3.30 -9.55 -9.52
CA VAL A 78 3.62 -8.21 -10.03
C VAL A 78 2.69 -7.82 -11.18
N ALA A 79 2.44 -8.74 -12.12
CA ALA A 79 1.55 -8.45 -13.25
C ALA A 79 0.14 -8.06 -12.78
N ILE A 80 -0.39 -8.74 -11.77
CA ILE A 80 -1.70 -8.43 -11.16
C ILE A 80 -1.65 -7.05 -10.48
N GLY A 81 -0.58 -6.76 -9.74
CA GLY A 81 -0.39 -5.43 -9.13
C GLY A 81 -0.37 -4.31 -10.17
N GLN A 82 0.32 -4.53 -11.29
CA GLN A 82 0.42 -3.56 -12.38
C GLN A 82 -0.94 -3.23 -13.02
N GLU A 83 -1.87 -4.18 -13.07
CA GLU A 83 -3.24 -3.94 -13.55
C GLU A 83 -4.01 -2.93 -12.69
N GLN A 84 -3.60 -2.75 -11.42
CA GLN A 84 -4.23 -1.79 -10.49
C GLN A 84 -3.66 -0.38 -10.57
N ILE A 85 -2.51 -0.18 -11.23
CA ILE A 85 -1.82 1.12 -11.33
C ILE A 85 -2.74 2.23 -11.88
N PRO A 86 -3.53 2.02 -12.96
CA PRO A 86 -4.42 3.06 -13.46
C PRO A 86 -5.40 3.58 -12.39
N THR A 87 -5.99 2.68 -11.61
CA THR A 87 -6.88 3.05 -10.51
C THR A 87 -6.13 3.77 -9.38
N LEU A 88 -4.90 3.34 -9.04
CA LEU A 88 -4.06 4.04 -8.06
C LEU A 88 -3.73 5.48 -8.50
N MET A 89 -3.42 5.66 -9.79
CA MET A 89 -3.16 6.98 -10.37
C MET A 89 -4.40 7.89 -10.35
N GLU A 90 -5.61 7.33 -10.53
CA GLU A 90 -6.87 8.06 -10.43
C GLU A 90 -7.20 8.51 -9.00
N LEU A 91 -6.75 7.76 -7.98
CA LEU A 91 -6.95 8.09 -6.56
C LEU A 91 -6.03 9.23 -6.08
N ALA A 92 -4.90 9.44 -6.75
CA ALA A 92 -3.89 10.43 -6.39
C ALA A 92 -3.56 11.40 -7.55
N PRO A 93 -4.56 12.07 -8.15
CA PRO A 93 -4.35 12.84 -9.37
C PRO A 93 -3.42 14.03 -9.12
N GLY A 94 -2.36 14.12 -9.92
CA GLY A 94 -1.38 15.20 -9.86
C GLY A 94 -0.37 15.10 -8.71
N ILE A 95 -0.43 14.05 -7.90
CA ILE A 95 0.58 13.82 -6.84
C ILE A 95 1.80 13.11 -7.42
N TYR A 96 1.57 12.02 -8.15
CA TYR A 96 2.63 11.21 -8.78
C TYR A 96 2.59 11.38 -10.29
N SER A 97 3.77 11.44 -10.92
CA SER A 97 3.91 11.32 -12.38
C SER A 97 3.88 9.85 -12.81
N GLU A 98 4.36 8.96 -11.95
CA GLU A 98 4.47 7.53 -12.21
C GLU A 98 4.34 6.74 -10.90
N ILE A 99 3.66 5.60 -11.01
CA ILE A 99 3.66 4.54 -9.99
C ILE A 99 4.05 3.26 -10.71
N THR A 100 5.08 2.58 -10.22
CA THR A 100 5.57 1.32 -10.76
C THR A 100 5.51 0.23 -9.70
N ILE A 101 5.10 -0.96 -10.12
CA ILE A 101 5.18 -2.18 -9.31
C ILE A 101 6.10 -3.14 -10.05
N ARG A 102 7.17 -3.60 -9.40
CA ARG A 102 8.15 -4.52 -9.99
C ARG A 102 8.63 -5.56 -8.98
N GLY A 103 9.12 -6.68 -9.48
CA GLY A 103 9.83 -7.66 -8.67
C GLY A 103 11.32 -7.36 -8.63
N GLU A 104 11.96 -7.61 -7.49
CA GLU A 104 13.41 -7.58 -7.33
C GLU A 104 13.88 -8.91 -6.70
N GLY A 105 14.84 -9.56 -7.34
CA GLY A 105 15.24 -10.91 -6.98
C GLY A 105 14.08 -11.91 -7.11
N ASP A 106 13.99 -12.83 -6.15
CA ASP A 106 13.05 -13.95 -6.18
C ASP A 106 11.86 -13.75 -5.22
N ASN A 107 11.93 -12.75 -4.32
CA ASN A 107 11.05 -12.64 -3.15
C ASN A 107 10.65 -11.20 -2.78
N THR A 108 11.17 -10.17 -3.47
CA THR A 108 10.91 -8.77 -3.09
C THR A 108 9.97 -8.09 -4.07
N LEU A 109 8.83 -7.61 -3.58
CA LEU A 109 7.94 -6.73 -4.33
C LEU A 109 8.34 -5.27 -4.09
N VAL A 110 8.50 -4.47 -5.14
CA VAL A 110 8.86 -3.06 -5.04
C VAL A 110 7.72 -2.19 -5.55
N PHE A 111 7.21 -1.32 -4.69
CA PHE A 111 6.36 -0.19 -5.05
C PHE A 111 7.24 1.06 -5.18
N GLU A 112 7.25 1.66 -6.36
CA GLU A 112 8.03 2.85 -6.66
C GLU A 112 7.09 3.99 -7.06
N TYR A 113 7.20 5.12 -6.36
CA TYR A 113 6.36 6.30 -6.55
C TYR A 113 7.23 7.49 -6.94
N THR A 114 6.98 8.07 -8.11
CA THR A 114 7.70 9.27 -8.57
C THR A 114 6.77 10.47 -8.49
N TYR A 115 7.15 11.49 -7.73
CA TYR A 115 6.35 12.72 -7.62
C TYR A 115 6.19 13.41 -8.98
N ALA A 116 5.04 14.06 -9.18
CA ALA A 116 4.76 14.81 -10.40
C ALA A 116 5.59 16.11 -10.48
N ASP A 117 5.77 16.76 -9.34
CA ASP A 117 6.51 18.01 -9.19
C ASP A 117 7.69 17.85 -8.23
N GLN A 118 8.67 18.75 -8.36
CA GLN A 118 9.80 18.80 -7.44
C GLN A 118 9.36 19.15 -6.02
N VAL A 119 9.71 18.30 -5.06
CA VAL A 119 9.45 18.51 -3.64
C VAL A 119 10.75 18.67 -2.85
N ASP A 120 10.66 19.27 -1.66
CA ASP A 120 11.77 19.26 -0.71
C ASP A 120 11.93 17.85 -0.14
N ALA A 121 13.07 17.21 -0.42
CA ALA A 121 13.29 15.81 -0.09
C ALA A 121 13.30 15.56 1.42
N ASP A 122 13.87 16.45 2.23
CA ASP A 122 13.95 16.27 3.67
C ASP A 122 12.57 16.39 4.32
N VAL A 123 11.76 17.36 3.86
CA VAL A 123 10.38 17.53 4.34
C VAL A 123 9.49 16.36 3.89
N ALA A 124 9.62 15.92 2.64
CA ALA A 124 8.85 14.80 2.12
C ALA A 124 9.23 13.49 2.83
N ALA A 125 10.53 13.19 2.99
CA ALA A 125 11.02 12.01 3.69
C ALA A 125 10.52 11.97 5.13
N ALA A 126 10.57 13.08 5.87
CA ALA A 126 10.04 13.15 7.23
C ALA A 126 8.52 12.90 7.29
N GLY A 127 7.77 13.35 6.28
CA GLY A 127 6.34 13.06 6.17
C GLY A 127 6.05 11.60 5.86
N ILE A 128 6.84 10.98 4.99
CA ILE A 128 6.72 9.56 4.62
C ILE A 128 7.11 8.65 5.79
N ASP A 129 8.14 9.01 6.54
CA ASP A 129 8.63 8.25 7.70
C ASP A 129 7.56 8.06 8.78
N VAL A 130 6.68 9.06 8.97
CA VAL A 130 5.53 8.96 9.88
C VAL A 130 4.54 7.86 9.44
N MET A 131 4.51 7.51 8.15
CA MET A 131 3.66 6.44 7.61
C MET A 131 4.34 5.07 7.62
N ALA A 132 5.63 4.97 7.97
CA ALA A 132 6.40 3.72 7.90
C ALA A 132 5.73 2.58 8.68
N SER A 133 5.18 2.86 9.87
CA SER A 133 4.45 1.85 10.65
C SER A 133 3.19 1.35 9.95
N THR A 134 2.49 2.22 9.22
CA THR A 134 1.32 1.84 8.42
C THR A 134 1.72 0.96 7.23
N PHE A 135 2.85 1.25 6.58
CA PHE A 135 3.39 0.40 5.52
C PHE A 135 3.82 -0.96 6.04
N GLN A 136 4.48 -1.00 7.20
CA GLN A 136 4.85 -2.24 7.88
C GLN A 136 3.60 -3.07 8.21
N GLU A 137 2.58 -2.47 8.82
CA GLU A 137 1.33 -3.16 9.16
C GLU A 137 0.61 -3.69 7.91
N MET A 138 0.49 -2.88 6.85
CA MET A 138 -0.11 -3.29 5.58
C MET A 138 0.66 -4.45 4.93
N THR A 139 2.00 -4.37 4.96
CA THR A 139 2.88 -5.41 4.42
C THR A 139 2.66 -6.72 5.17
N ALA A 140 2.69 -6.68 6.50
CA ALA A 140 2.55 -7.87 7.34
C ALA A 140 1.13 -8.46 7.31
N SER A 141 0.09 -7.63 7.27
CA SER A 141 -1.30 -8.09 7.42
C SER A 141 -2.00 -8.41 6.09
N VAL A 142 -1.54 -7.84 4.97
CA VAL A 142 -2.22 -7.98 3.67
C VAL A 142 -1.26 -8.54 2.62
N ILE A 143 -0.16 -7.85 2.35
CA ILE A 143 0.66 -8.12 1.16
C ILE A 143 1.45 -9.42 1.31
N ILE A 144 2.16 -9.64 2.42
CA ILE A 144 2.90 -10.88 2.66
C ILE A 144 1.98 -12.11 2.66
N PRO A 145 0.84 -12.14 3.39
CA PRO A 145 -0.10 -13.26 3.31
C PRO A 145 -0.58 -13.56 1.88
N GLU A 146 -0.80 -12.53 1.07
CA GLU A 146 -1.16 -12.71 -0.33
C GLU A 146 0.02 -13.27 -1.14
N MET A 147 1.23 -12.71 -1.01
CA MET A 147 2.44 -13.22 -1.64
C MET A 147 2.68 -14.71 -1.33
N LEU A 148 2.50 -15.12 -0.07
CA LEU A 148 2.58 -16.52 0.35
C LEU A 148 1.55 -17.40 -0.38
N THR A 149 0.34 -16.89 -0.60
CA THR A 149 -0.73 -17.59 -1.36
C THR A 149 -0.38 -17.76 -2.84
N TYR A 150 0.38 -16.82 -3.41
CA TYR A 150 0.93 -16.93 -4.76
C TYR A 150 2.16 -17.85 -4.85
N GLY A 151 2.61 -18.39 -3.72
CA GLY A 151 3.74 -19.32 -3.64
C GLY A 151 5.06 -18.66 -3.27
N ILE A 152 5.10 -17.33 -3.06
CA ILE A 152 6.29 -16.54 -2.72
C ILE A 152 6.61 -16.74 -1.24
N THR A 153 7.32 -17.82 -0.93
CA THR A 153 7.44 -18.38 0.45
C THR A 153 8.82 -18.24 1.08
N ALA A 154 9.83 -17.86 0.31
CA ALA A 154 11.18 -17.68 0.82
C ALA A 154 11.41 -16.23 1.21
N ASP A 155 11.25 -15.91 2.50
CA ASP A 155 11.52 -14.58 3.09
C ASP A 155 10.87 -13.43 2.29
N PRO A 156 9.54 -13.42 2.10
CA PRO A 156 8.88 -12.41 1.28
C PRO A 156 9.10 -11.01 1.85
N GLN A 157 9.45 -10.06 0.98
CA GLN A 157 9.70 -8.66 1.35
C GLN A 157 8.94 -7.71 0.44
N VAL A 158 8.62 -6.54 0.98
CA VAL A 158 8.01 -5.44 0.24
C VAL A 158 8.83 -4.17 0.47
N ALA A 159 9.31 -3.57 -0.61
CA ALA A 159 10.02 -2.31 -0.60
C ALA A 159 9.12 -1.17 -1.13
N TYR A 160 9.16 -0.05 -0.44
CA TYR A 160 8.50 1.19 -0.84
C TYR A 160 9.58 2.22 -1.15
N THR A 161 9.55 2.77 -2.36
CA THR A 161 10.54 3.75 -2.82
C THR A 161 9.84 5.00 -3.32
N TYR A 162 10.23 6.15 -2.80
CA TYR A 162 9.73 7.45 -3.20
C TYR A 162 10.84 8.25 -3.86
N LEU A 163 10.57 8.68 -5.10
CA LEU A 163 11.46 9.45 -5.93
C LEU A 163 10.89 10.85 -6.16
N ASN A 164 11.78 11.82 -6.26
CA ASN A 164 11.44 13.16 -6.68
C ASN A 164 11.18 13.20 -8.20
N ALA A 165 10.64 14.30 -8.72
CA ALA A 165 10.28 14.41 -10.14
C ALA A 165 11.46 14.30 -11.13
N ASP A 166 12.71 14.45 -10.66
CA ASP A 166 13.93 14.24 -11.44
C ASP A 166 14.53 12.83 -11.27
N GLY A 167 13.84 11.95 -10.54
CA GLY A 167 14.27 10.59 -10.23
C GLY A 167 15.24 10.49 -9.04
N SER A 168 15.56 11.59 -8.37
CA SER A 168 16.38 11.52 -7.15
C SER A 168 15.63 10.83 -6.01
N LEU A 169 16.35 10.02 -5.22
CA LEU A 169 15.75 9.30 -4.09
C LEU A 169 15.39 10.26 -2.96
N ILE A 170 14.15 10.18 -2.50
CA ILE A 170 13.66 10.89 -1.30
C ILE A 170 13.72 9.94 -0.10
N TRP A 171 13.10 8.76 -0.22
CA TRP A 171 12.96 7.82 0.87
C TRP A 171 12.79 6.40 0.32
N SER A 172 13.35 5.41 1.01
CA SER A 172 13.12 4.00 0.69
C SER A 172 13.23 3.15 1.96
N GLN A 173 12.34 2.17 2.09
CA GLN A 173 12.39 1.18 3.16
C GLN A 173 11.77 -0.13 2.69
N ALA A 174 12.31 -1.24 3.20
CA ALA A 174 11.79 -2.58 2.98
C ALA A 174 11.29 -3.20 4.29
N PHE A 175 10.20 -3.95 4.20
CA PHE A 175 9.56 -4.67 5.30
C PHE A 175 9.39 -6.15 4.91
N GLY A 176 9.57 -7.07 5.86
CA GLY A 176 9.44 -8.51 5.66
C GLY A 176 8.61 -9.17 6.77
N GLU A 177 8.70 -10.50 6.90
CA GLU A 177 8.11 -11.21 8.04
C GLU A 177 8.87 -10.86 9.35
N GLU A 178 8.14 -10.44 10.39
CA GLU A 178 8.69 -10.18 11.74
C GLU A 178 8.83 -11.46 12.58
#